data_AF-A0A2V5MA34-F1
#
_entry.id   AF-A0A2V5MA34-F1
#
_cell.length_a   1.000
_cell.length_b   1.000
_cell.length_c   1.000
_cell.angle_alpha   90.00
_cell.angle_beta   90.00
_cell.angle_gamma   90.00
#
_symmetry.space_group_name_H-M   'P 1'
#
loop_
_entity.id
_entity.type
_entity.pdbx_description
1 polymer ?
#
loop_
_entity_poly.entity_id
_entity_poly.type
_entity_poly.pdbx_seq_one_letter_code
_entity_poly.pdbx_strand_id
1 'polypeptide(L)'
;ILIYVFGHELTHALWVWLMGGRVSRFRVGPGGGHVVTTKANFWIALAPYFFPIYSILTIAIYGGLSLFLNMQPYGRLLYAVIGVTWAFHFTFTCWMIPKNQTDVTDQGTFFSLVVIYLMNLLLLSVMLILASRQITFESFGADLLTNLGSFVTWIMDMFAQLRVMIGV
;
A
#
# COMPACT_ATOMS: atom_id res chain seq x y z
N ILE A 1 -16.31 -3.79 9.60
CA ILE A 1 -15.46 -4.94 9.98
C ILE A 1 -15.57 -6.08 8.96
N LEU A 2 -16.74 -6.65 8.67
CA LEU A 2 -16.85 -7.76 7.69
C LEU A 2 -16.30 -7.43 6.29
N ILE A 3 -16.65 -6.25 5.74
CA ILE A 3 -16.11 -5.77 4.45
C ILE A 3 -14.58 -5.66 4.49
N TYR A 4 -14.02 -5.23 5.62
CA TYR A 4 -12.57 -5.18 5.79
C TYR A 4 -11.96 -6.58 5.78
N VAL A 5 -12.46 -7.48 6.62
CA VAL A 5 -11.98 -8.88 6.71
C VAL A 5 -12.08 -9.57 5.34
N PHE A 6 -13.19 -9.37 4.63
CA PHE A 6 -13.34 -9.90 3.28
C PHE A 6 -12.25 -9.37 2.34
N GLY A 7 -12.04 -8.05 2.31
CA GLY A 7 -11.01 -7.43 1.46
C GLY A 7 -9.60 -7.90 1.83
N HIS A 8 -9.34 -8.10 3.12
CA HIS A 8 -8.07 -8.60 3.66
C HIS A 8 -7.75 -10.00 3.13
N GLU A 9 -8.65 -10.96 3.35
CA GLU A 9 -8.48 -12.33 2.87
C GLU A 9 -8.48 -12.41 1.34
N LEU A 10 -9.33 -11.61 0.67
CA LEU A 10 -9.38 -11.58 -0.80
C LEU A 10 -8.05 -11.10 -1.38
N THR A 11 -7.40 -10.14 -0.72
CA THR A 11 -6.08 -9.64 -1.13
C THR A 11 -5.02 -10.73 -1.02
N HIS A 12 -5.02 -11.50 0.09
CA HIS A 12 -4.16 -12.70 0.21
C HIS A 12 -4.37 -13.67 -0.95
N ALA A 13 -5.63 -14.04 -1.21
CA ALA A 13 -5.99 -14.98 -2.27
C ALA A 13 -5.55 -14.49 -3.67
N LEU A 14 -5.74 -13.20 -3.96
CA LEU A 14 -5.33 -12.59 -5.22
C LEU A 14 -3.81 -12.65 -5.41
N TRP A 15 -3.04 -12.30 -4.37
CA TRP A 15 -1.58 -12.34 -4.44
C TRP A 15 -1.03 -13.76 -4.55
N VAL A 16 -1.68 -14.74 -3.91
CA VAL A 16 -1.37 -16.16 -4.11
C VAL A 16 -1.51 -16.56 -5.57
N TRP A 17 -2.63 -16.19 -6.22
CA TRP A 17 -2.86 -16.50 -7.63
C TRP A 17 -1.87 -15.79 -8.56
N LEU A 18 -1.61 -14.50 -8.33
CA LEU A 18 -0.60 -13.74 -9.10
C LEU A 18 0.80 -14.37 -8.99
N MET A 19 1.09 -15.04 -7.89
CA MET A 19 2.35 -15.74 -7.66
C MET A 19 2.32 -17.24 -8.05
N GLY A 20 1.28 -17.68 -8.77
CA GLY A 20 1.16 -19.06 -9.27
C GLY A 20 0.82 -20.10 -8.19
N GLY A 21 0.37 -19.66 -7.01
CA GLY A 21 -0.14 -20.54 -5.96
C GLY A 21 -1.62 -20.89 -6.14
N ARG A 22 -2.12 -21.79 -5.30
CA ARG A 22 -3.54 -22.17 -5.25
C ARG A 22 -4.14 -21.80 -3.89
N VAL A 23 -5.42 -21.44 -3.93
CA VAL A 23 -6.25 -21.19 -2.74
C VAL A 23 -7.21 -22.37 -2.62
N SER A 24 -7.12 -23.13 -1.54
CA SER A 24 -7.95 -24.32 -1.31
C SER A 24 -9.15 -24.05 -0.42
N ARG A 25 -9.06 -23.05 0.46
CA ARG A 25 -10.14 -22.63 1.36
C ARG A 25 -10.10 -21.14 1.55
N PHE A 26 -11.27 -20.52 1.51
CA PHE A 26 -11.47 -19.10 1.78
C PHE A 26 -12.62 -18.98 2.78
N ARG A 27 -12.37 -18.39 3.95
CA ARG A 27 -13.40 -18.20 4.98
C ARG A 27 -13.34 -16.79 5.53
N VAL A 28 -14.50 -16.15 5.62
CA VAL A 28 -14.67 -14.81 6.17
C VAL A 28 -15.86 -14.83 7.11
N GLY A 29 -15.70 -14.21 8.28
CA GLY A 29 -16.77 -14.06 9.26
C GLY A 29 -16.59 -12.85 10.18
N PRO A 30 -17.55 -12.60 11.09
CA PRO A 30 -17.51 -11.44 11.98
C PRO A 30 -16.31 -11.43 12.94
N GLY A 31 -15.79 -12.61 13.30
CA GLY A 31 -14.65 -12.78 14.19
C GLY A 31 -13.28 -12.82 13.51
N GLY A 32 -13.22 -12.69 12.18
CA GLY A 32 -11.99 -12.79 11.40
C GLY A 32 -12.14 -13.64 10.14
N GLY A 33 -11.03 -13.84 9.43
CA GLY A 33 -10.95 -14.61 8.20
C GLY A 33 -9.71 -15.49 8.19
N HIS A 34 -9.64 -16.39 7.21
CA HIS A 34 -8.39 -17.05 6.84
C HIS A 34 -8.49 -17.59 5.41
N VAL A 35 -7.35 -17.63 4.74
CA VAL A 35 -7.15 -18.33 3.47
C VAL A 35 -6.15 -19.47 3.67
N VAL A 36 -6.49 -20.66 3.18
CA VAL A 36 -5.54 -21.78 3.09
C VAL A 36 -4.96 -21.81 1.69
N THR A 37 -3.63 -21.76 1.59
CA THR A 37 -2.91 -21.54 0.34
C THR A 37 -1.76 -22.53 0.19
N THR A 38 -1.28 -22.73 -1.04
CA THR A 38 -0.08 -23.54 -1.31
C THR A 38 1.21 -22.72 -1.34
N LYS A 39 1.11 -21.39 -1.12
CA LYS A 39 2.24 -20.46 -1.20
C LYS A 39 2.15 -19.43 -0.10
N ALA A 40 3.27 -19.24 0.60
CA ALA A 40 3.43 -18.23 1.63
C ALA A 40 4.78 -17.51 1.43
N ASN A 41 4.76 -16.19 1.50
CA ASN A 41 5.94 -15.31 1.53
C ASN A 41 5.49 -13.92 2.02
N PHE A 42 6.45 -13.04 2.31
CA PHE A 42 6.15 -11.72 2.85
C PHE A 42 5.29 -10.85 1.92
N TRP A 43 5.39 -11.00 0.59
CA TRP A 43 4.55 -10.23 -0.33
C TRP A 43 3.08 -10.58 -0.18
N ILE A 44 2.77 -11.88 -0.10
CA ILE A 44 1.41 -12.35 0.15
C ILE A 44 0.97 -11.89 1.54
N ALA A 45 1.76 -12.18 2.57
CA ALA A 45 1.43 -11.88 3.96
C ALA A 45 1.16 -10.38 4.21
N LEU A 46 1.95 -9.50 3.60
CA LEU A 46 1.83 -8.05 3.81
C LEU A 46 0.90 -7.38 2.79
N ALA A 47 0.47 -8.07 1.74
CA ALA A 47 -0.36 -7.50 0.68
C ALA A 47 -1.60 -6.75 1.20
N PRO A 48 -2.40 -7.29 2.15
CA PRO A 48 -3.57 -6.57 2.65
C PRO A 48 -3.28 -5.21 3.28
N TYR A 49 -2.06 -4.99 3.77
CA TYR A 49 -1.66 -3.77 4.47
C TYR A 49 -1.21 -2.66 3.51
N PHE A 50 -0.81 -3.01 2.29
CA PHE A 50 -0.39 -2.03 1.28
C PHE A 50 -1.23 -2.04 0.00
N PHE A 51 -1.99 -3.09 -0.30
CA PHE A 51 -2.76 -3.23 -1.53
C PHE A 51 -4.23 -2.82 -1.31
N PRO A 52 -4.64 -1.60 -1.71
CA PRO A 52 -5.98 -1.07 -1.45
C PRO A 52 -7.00 -1.65 -2.44
N ILE A 53 -7.38 -2.92 -2.23
CA ILE A 53 -8.21 -3.69 -3.17
C ILE A 53 -9.44 -2.93 -3.68
N TYR A 54 -10.13 -2.18 -2.81
CA TYR A 54 -11.32 -1.41 -3.18
C TYR A 54 -11.02 -0.20 -4.07
N SER A 55 -9.89 0.48 -3.86
CA SER A 55 -9.44 1.56 -4.75
C SER A 55 -9.06 1.00 -6.12
N ILE A 56 -8.38 -0.15 -6.16
CA ILE A 56 -7.96 -0.81 -7.39
C ILE A 56 -9.18 -1.30 -8.18
N LEU A 57 -10.16 -1.93 -7.52
CA LEU A 57 -11.43 -2.31 -8.15
C LEU A 57 -12.17 -1.10 -8.69
N THR A 58 -12.20 0.02 -7.95
CA THR A 58 -12.84 1.26 -8.41
C THR A 58 -12.18 1.77 -9.71
N ILE A 59 -10.84 1.82 -9.76
CA ILE A 59 -10.10 2.25 -10.94
C ILE A 59 -10.32 1.28 -12.10
N ALA A 60 -10.28 -0.03 -11.86
CA ALA A 60 -10.49 -1.05 -12.88
C ALA A 60 -11.90 -0.99 -13.48
N ILE A 61 -12.94 -0.82 -12.65
CA ILE A 61 -14.32 -0.66 -13.10
C ILE A 61 -14.47 0.62 -13.92
N TYR A 62 -13.96 1.76 -13.43
CA TYR A 62 -14.01 3.02 -14.17
C TYR A 62 -13.30 2.92 -15.52
N GLY A 63 -12.10 2.32 -15.56
CA GLY A 63 -11.35 2.08 -16.78
C GLY A 63 -12.05 1.14 -17.75
N GLY A 64 -12.61 0.03 -17.25
CA GLY A 64 -13.39 -0.91 -18.05
C GLY A 64 -14.64 -0.30 -18.65
N LEU A 65 -15.40 0.48 -17.87
CA LEU A 65 -16.56 1.22 -18.37
C LEU A 65 -16.17 2.27 -19.42
N SER A 66 -15.00 2.90 -19.27
CA SER A 66 -14.49 3.89 -20.23
C SER A 66 -14.24 3.31 -21.63
N LEU A 67 -14.12 1.98 -21.77
CA LEU A 67 -14.00 1.31 -23.07
C LEU A 67 -15.32 1.29 -23.86
N PHE A 68 -16.46 1.44 -23.17
CA PHE A 68 -17.80 1.32 -23.76
C PHE A 68 -18.63 2.60 -23.61
N LEU A 69 -18.33 3.43 -22.60
CA LEU A 69 -19.11 4.61 -22.22
C LEU A 69 -18.20 5.83 -22.09
N ASN A 70 -18.75 7.03 -22.34
CA ASN A 70 -18.04 8.27 -22.05
C ASN A 70 -18.04 8.55 -20.53
N MET A 71 -16.99 8.10 -19.86
CA MET A 71 -16.84 8.27 -18.41
C MET A 71 -16.25 9.62 -17.98
N GLN A 72 -15.79 10.45 -18.93
CA GLN A 72 -15.10 11.73 -18.65
C GLN A 72 -15.84 12.64 -17.65
N PRO A 73 -17.19 12.78 -17.69
CA PRO A 73 -17.93 13.61 -16.73
C PRO A 73 -17.85 13.12 -15.27
N TYR A 74 -17.57 11.83 -15.06
CA TYR A 74 -17.58 11.18 -13.74
C TYR A 74 -16.22 11.19 -13.04
N GLY A 75 -15.20 11.87 -13.57
CA GLY A 75 -13.86 11.91 -12.95
C GLY A 75 -13.86 12.42 -11.50
N ARG A 76 -14.73 13.39 -11.16
CA ARG A 76 -14.88 13.86 -9.76
C ARG A 76 -15.45 12.77 -8.84
N LEU A 77 -16.40 11.97 -9.34
CA LEU A 77 -16.95 10.84 -8.61
C LEU A 77 -15.89 9.76 -8.41
N LEU A 78 -15.08 9.47 -9.43
CA LEU A 78 -13.94 8.56 -9.31
C LEU A 78 -13.01 8.99 -8.16
N TYR A 79 -12.59 10.25 -8.12
CA TYR A 79 -11.72 10.76 -7.06
C TYR A 79 -12.37 10.69 -5.67
N ALA A 80 -13.66 10.98 -5.56
CA ALA A 80 -14.39 10.86 -4.30
C ALA A 80 -14.42 9.40 -3.80
N VAL A 81 -14.72 8.45 -4.69
CA VAL A 81 -14.75 7.02 -4.33
C VAL A 81 -13.35 6.53 -3.96
N ILE A 82 -12.32 6.89 -4.74
CA ILE A 82 -10.92 6.56 -4.39
C ILE A 82 -10.55 7.13 -3.02
N GLY A 83 -10.92 8.38 -2.72
CA GLY A 83 -10.67 8.99 -1.41
C GLY A 83 -11.32 8.20 -0.27
N VAL A 84 -12.59 7.78 -0.45
CA VAL A 84 -13.31 6.96 0.54
C VAL A 84 -12.65 5.59 0.70
N THR A 85 -12.34 4.88 -0.39
CA THR A 85 -11.73 3.55 -0.33
C THR A 85 -10.31 3.59 0.19
N TRP A 86 -9.56 4.67 -0.08
CA TRP A 86 -8.23 4.88 0.47
C TRP A 86 -8.27 5.20 1.96
N ALA A 87 -9.16 6.09 2.40
CA ALA A 87 -9.36 6.37 3.82
C ALA A 87 -9.77 5.11 4.60
N PHE A 88 -10.64 4.30 4.01
CA PHE A 88 -11.00 2.98 4.54
C PHE A 88 -9.76 2.07 4.66
N HIS A 89 -8.99 1.90 3.58
CA HIS A 89 -7.76 1.10 3.59
C HIS A 89 -6.79 1.56 4.68
N PHE A 90 -6.46 2.85 4.70
CA PHE A 90 -5.54 3.44 5.66
C PHE A 90 -5.99 3.24 7.11
N THR A 91 -7.27 3.52 7.40
CA THR A 91 -7.83 3.39 8.76
C THR A 91 -7.71 1.96 9.26
N PHE A 92 -8.04 0.97 8.43
CA PHE A 92 -7.96 -0.42 8.85
C PHE A 92 -6.53 -0.97 8.90
N THR A 93 -5.62 -0.53 8.03
CA THR A 93 -4.19 -0.85 8.15
C THR A 93 -3.66 -0.36 9.50
N CYS A 94 -3.92 0.89 9.87
CA CYS A 94 -3.52 1.44 11.17
C CYS A 94 -4.18 0.71 12.34
N TRP A 95 -5.43 0.29 12.20
CA TRP A 95 -6.16 -0.45 13.25
C TRP A 95 -5.66 -1.88 13.44
N MET A 96 -5.13 -2.52 12.40
CA MET A 96 -4.69 -3.92 12.44
C MET A 96 -3.23 -4.11 12.84
N ILE A 97 -2.36 -3.17 12.49
CA ILE A 97 -0.93 -3.18 12.91
C ILE A 97 -0.75 -3.47 14.41
N PRO A 98 -1.43 -2.81 15.36
CA PRO A 98 -1.21 -3.04 16.79
C PRO A 98 -1.80 -4.36 17.32
N LYS A 99 -2.47 -5.17 16.48
CA LYS A 99 -3.14 -6.40 16.90
C LYS A 99 -2.30 -7.66 16.78
N ASN A 100 -0.99 -7.54 16.58
CA ASN A 100 -0.05 -8.66 16.52
C ASN A 100 -0.53 -9.79 15.60
N GLN A 101 -1.02 -9.44 14.41
CA GLN A 101 -1.42 -10.44 13.40
C GLN A 101 -0.19 -11.24 12.95
N THR A 102 -0.37 -12.54 12.77
CA THR A 102 0.68 -13.45 12.26
C THR A 102 1.23 -12.99 10.91
N ASP A 103 0.39 -12.37 10.08
CA ASP A 103 0.78 -11.74 8.81
C ASP A 103 1.98 -10.78 8.96
N VAL A 104 2.06 -10.04 10.07
CA VAL A 104 3.09 -9.03 10.34
C VAL A 104 4.21 -9.62 11.20
N THR A 105 3.86 -10.34 12.26
CA THR A 105 4.84 -10.81 13.26
C THR A 105 5.73 -11.91 12.72
N ASP A 106 5.20 -12.81 11.89
CA ASP A 106 5.94 -13.96 11.37
C ASP A 106 7.01 -13.55 10.35
N GLN A 107 6.90 -12.35 9.77
CA GLN A 107 7.90 -11.76 8.87
C GLN A 107 8.91 -10.86 9.61
N GLY A 108 8.72 -10.65 10.92
CA GLY A 108 9.44 -9.67 11.72
C GLY A 108 8.80 -8.28 11.66
N THR A 109 8.30 -7.79 12.81
CA THR A 109 7.52 -6.55 12.90
C THR A 109 8.21 -5.34 12.27
N PHE A 110 9.51 -5.12 12.55
CA PHE A 110 10.23 -3.98 11.99
C PHE A 110 10.29 -4.04 10.45
N PHE A 111 10.67 -5.18 9.90
CA PHE A 111 10.71 -5.40 8.45
C PHE A 111 9.34 -5.16 7.82
N SER A 112 8.30 -5.76 8.39
CA SER A 112 6.92 -5.59 7.92
C SER A 112 6.48 -4.14 7.90
N LEU A 113 6.74 -3.39 8.98
CA LEU A 113 6.36 -1.98 9.06
C LEU A 113 7.07 -1.11 8.01
N VAL A 114 8.37 -1.36 7.77
CA VAL A 114 9.13 -0.68 6.71
C VAL A 114 8.53 -0.96 5.34
N VAL A 115 8.25 -2.22 5.02
CA VAL A 115 7.65 -2.61 3.73
C VAL A 115 6.26 -1.99 3.56
N ILE A 116 5.40 -2.10 4.57
CA ILE A 116 4.04 -1.52 4.54
C ILE A 116 4.11 -0.02 4.29
N TYR A 117 4.98 0.70 5.00
CA TYR A 117 5.15 2.14 4.83
C TYR A 117 5.63 2.50 3.43
N LEU A 118 6.73 1.89 2.96
CA LEU A 118 7.31 2.20 1.66
C LEU A 118 6.36 1.86 0.51
N MET A 119 5.63 0.75 0.60
CA MET A 119 4.67 0.36 -0.44
C MET A 119 3.46 1.30 -0.49
N ASN A 120 2.90 1.72 0.66
CA ASN A 120 1.81 2.70 0.67
C ASN A 120 2.29 4.07 0.16
N LEU A 121 3.51 4.50 0.53
CA LEU A 121 4.10 5.74 0.04
C LEU A 121 4.30 5.70 -1.48
N LEU A 122 4.83 4.59 -2.01
CA LEU A 122 5.00 4.37 -3.44
C LEU A 122 3.64 4.46 -4.17
N LEU A 123 2.63 3.73 -3.68
CA LEU A 123 1.30 3.71 -4.30
C LEU A 123 0.64 5.09 -4.29
N LEU A 124 0.72 5.81 -3.17
CA LEU A 124 0.23 7.20 -3.08
C LEU A 124 0.96 8.11 -4.07
N SER A 125 2.28 8.00 -4.15
CA SER A 125 3.08 8.80 -5.07
C SER A 125 2.68 8.55 -6.52
N VAL A 126 2.56 7.28 -6.93
CA VAL A 126 2.10 6.89 -8.27
C VAL A 126 0.70 7.44 -8.55
N MET A 127 -0.24 7.27 -7.61
CA MET A 127 -1.62 7.76 -7.79
C MET A 127 -1.68 9.29 -7.92
N LEU A 128 -0.90 10.03 -7.14
CA LEU A 128 -0.83 11.48 -7.21
C LEU A 128 -0.18 11.97 -8.51
N ILE A 129 0.88 11.31 -8.97
CA ILE A 129 1.50 11.61 -10.27
C ILE A 129 0.49 11.38 -11.39
N LEU A 130 -0.20 10.24 -11.40
CA LEU A 130 -1.20 9.93 -12.42
C LEU A 130 -2.41 10.88 -12.39
N ALA A 131 -2.78 11.39 -11.22
CA ALA A 131 -3.87 12.35 -11.08
C ALA A 131 -3.44 13.80 -11.41
N SER A 132 -2.14 14.10 -11.35
CA SER A 132 -1.60 15.42 -11.57
C SER A 132 -1.43 15.72 -13.05
N ARG A 133 -1.69 16.98 -13.44
CA ARG A 133 -1.34 17.49 -14.76
C ARG A 133 0.06 18.11 -14.81
N GLN A 134 0.64 18.39 -13.65
CA GLN A 134 1.87 19.18 -13.52
C GLN A 134 3.08 18.32 -13.14
N ILE A 135 2.85 17.21 -12.44
CA ILE A 135 3.90 16.35 -11.91
C ILE A 135 4.02 15.14 -12.85
N THR A 136 5.22 14.90 -13.36
CA THR A 136 5.54 13.70 -14.15
C THR A 136 6.37 12.72 -13.32
N PHE A 137 6.48 11.48 -13.79
CA PHE A 137 7.38 10.51 -13.16
C PHE A 137 8.85 10.96 -13.21
N GLU A 138 9.23 11.64 -14.28
CA GLU A 138 10.59 12.18 -14.46
C GLU A 138 10.87 13.30 -13.46
N SER A 139 9.97 14.30 -13.36
CA SER A 139 10.15 15.42 -12.42
C SER A 139 10.19 14.93 -10.98
N PHE A 140 9.27 14.01 -10.63
CA PHE A 140 9.26 13.39 -9.30
C PHE A 140 10.54 12.59 -9.01
N GLY A 141 11.05 11.84 -9.99
CA GLY A 141 12.29 11.07 -9.83
C GLY A 141 13.52 11.96 -9.64
N ALA A 142 13.61 13.05 -10.40
CA ALA A 142 14.68 14.04 -10.24
C ALA A 142 14.63 14.71 -8.85
N ASP A 143 13.44 15.12 -8.41
CA ASP A 143 13.24 15.70 -7.08
C ASP A 143 13.57 14.69 -5.97
N LEU A 144 13.18 13.43 -6.12
CA LEU A 144 13.49 12.38 -5.15
C LEU A 144 15.00 12.19 -5.00
N LEU A 145 15.75 12.15 -6.09
CA LEU A 145 17.22 12.02 -6.05
C LEU A 145 17.89 13.23 -5.40
N THR A 146 17.45 14.44 -5.75
CA THR A 146 17.95 15.68 -5.13
C THR A 146 17.70 15.68 -3.63
N ASN A 147 16.46 15.38 -3.20
CA ASN A 147 16.09 15.33 -1.78
C ASN A 147 16.84 14.23 -1.02
N LEU A 148 17.04 13.06 -1.61
CA LEU A 148 17.85 11.99 -1.03
C LEU A 148 19.31 12.44 -0.83
N GLY A 149 19.89 13.12 -1.83
CA GLY A 149 21.23 13.70 -1.72
C GLY A 149 21.33 14.70 -0.57
N SER A 150 20.40 15.66 -0.50
CA SER A 150 20.34 16.66 0.58
C SER A 150 20.14 16.04 1.97
N PHE A 151 19.35 14.97 2.07
CA PHE A 151 19.16 14.25 3.32
C PHE A 151 20.44 13.55 3.79
N VAL A 152 21.16 12.90 2.87
CA VAL A 152 22.44 12.25 3.19
C VAL A 152 23.46 13.28 3.66
N THR A 153 23.59 14.41 2.98
CA THR A 153 24.49 15.48 3.43
C THR A 153 24.11 16.01 4.80
N TRP A 154 22.82 16.23 5.06
CA TRP A 154 22.33 16.67 6.36
C TRP A 154 22.65 15.67 7.50
N ILE A 155 22.50 14.37 7.26
CA ILE A 155 22.89 13.34 8.23
C ILE A 155 24.39 13.39 8.53
N MET A 156 25.23 13.52 7.49
CA MET A 156 26.68 13.58 7.65
C MET A 156 27.09 14.81 8.47
N ASP A 157 26.47 15.96 8.21
CA ASP A 157 26.70 17.20 8.96
C ASP A 157 26.24 17.07 10.41
N MET A 158 25.08 16.46 10.65
CA MET A 158 24.57 16.19 11.99
C MET A 158 25.56 15.33 12.81
N PHE A 159 26.10 14.26 12.21
CA PHE A 159 27.09 13.42 12.88
C PHE A 159 28.42 14.16 13.12
N ALA A 160 28.86 14.99 12.18
CA ALA A 160 30.04 15.82 12.36
C ALA A 160 29.87 16.82 13.52
N GLN A 161 28.71 17.48 13.61
CA GLN A 161 28.39 18.39 14.71
C GLN A 161 28.29 17.66 16.06
N LEU A 162 27.67 16.48 16.08
CA LEU A 162 27.57 15.67 17.29
C LEU A 162 28.95 15.26 17.81
N ARG A 163 29.87 14.85 16.92
CA ARG A 163 31.27 14.53 17.23
C ARG A 163 32.00 15.70 17.89
N VAL A 164 31.92 16.88 17.28
CA VAL A 164 32.49 18.11 17.84
C VAL A 164 31.90 18.41 19.23
N MET A 165 30.59 18.25 19.42
CA MET A 165 29.92 18.51 20.70
C MET A 165 30.35 17.55 21.82
N ILE A 166 30.61 16.28 21.51
CA ILE A 166 31.03 15.28 22.50
C ILE A 166 32.55 15.15 22.64
N GLY A 167 33.32 15.97 21.91
CA GLY A 167 34.78 16.01 21.99
C GLY A 167 35.49 14.76 21.43
N VAL A 168 34.88 14.08 20.45
CA VAL A 168 35.41 12.90 19.75
C VAL A 168 35.66 13.20 18.29
#